data_AF-A0AAW6IG51-F1
#
_entry.id   AF-A0AAW6IG51-F1
#
_cell.length_a   1.000
_cell.length_b   1.000
_cell.length_c   1.000
_cell.angle_alpha   90.00
_cell.angle_beta   90.00
_cell.angle_gamma   90.00
#
_symmetry.space_group_name_H-M   'P 1'
#
loop_
_entity.id
_entity.type
_entity.pdbx_description
1 polymer ?
#
loop_
_entity_poly.entity_id
_entity_poly.type
_entity_poly.pdbx_seq_one_letter_code
_entity_poly.pdbx_strand_id
1 'polypeptide(L)'
;MAVLSASSLGGCAQRPGPLGEKTIKLDNFDFSTPITDIFPERYIDTRWGANWYKIPSLIGDVSYHKDVCEDSDDNEVWITYTCSSYCGADEFLSMYGYTFCSAYLVTTLDGHIFAVGGHAPEITQEDRNNFIDLLSKQYGEPERITDIFSSNSYKYKWKLKDRTLTLAVRETDEHNVLKIERTYNEEDDTIELREGKRRNRIECYFFIFEGEWYDRFVNTYSDAAGYILKCK
;
A
#
# COMPACT_ATOMS: atom_id res chain seq x y z
N MET A 1 10.72 2.64 -47.47
CA MET A 1 10.82 2.61 -46.00
C MET A 1 9.52 2.04 -45.47
N ALA A 2 9.54 0.83 -44.91
CA ALA A 2 8.38 0.22 -44.29
C ALA A 2 8.37 0.58 -42.80
N VAL A 3 7.30 1.21 -42.35
CA VAL A 3 7.04 1.47 -40.93
C VAL A 3 6.46 0.18 -40.34
N LEU A 4 7.25 -0.51 -39.52
CA LEU A 4 6.75 -1.61 -38.71
C LEU A 4 5.92 -1.01 -37.57
N SER A 5 4.59 -1.01 -37.77
CA SER A 5 3.61 -0.85 -36.71
C SER A 5 3.75 -2.03 -35.74
N ALA A 6 4.41 -1.81 -34.61
CA ALA A 6 4.35 -2.73 -33.49
C ALA A 6 2.96 -2.63 -32.85
N SER A 7 2.06 -3.50 -33.32
CA SER A 7 0.78 -3.76 -32.67
C SER A 7 1.06 -4.25 -31.24
N SER A 8 0.65 -3.46 -30.25
CA SER A 8 0.60 -3.90 -28.86
C SER A 8 -0.40 -5.05 -28.75
N LEU A 9 0.12 -6.27 -28.78
CA LEU A 9 -0.62 -7.47 -28.39
C LEU A 9 -1.13 -7.24 -26.97
N GLY A 10 -2.45 -7.04 -26.84
CA GLY A 10 -3.13 -7.03 -25.57
C GLY A 10 -2.92 -8.38 -24.89
N GLY A 11 -1.98 -8.44 -23.95
CA GLY A 11 -1.93 -9.52 -22.99
C GLY A 11 -3.22 -9.47 -22.19
N CYS A 12 -3.98 -10.56 -22.16
CA CYS A 12 -5.08 -10.71 -21.22
C CYS A 12 -4.57 -10.31 -19.83
N ALA A 13 -5.22 -9.35 -19.19
CA ALA A 13 -4.92 -8.99 -17.82
C ALA A 13 -4.99 -10.27 -16.98
N GLN A 14 -3.83 -10.77 -16.54
CA GLN A 14 -3.79 -11.96 -15.73
C GLN A 14 -4.27 -11.53 -14.34
N ARG A 15 -5.42 -12.06 -13.94
CA ARG A 15 -5.94 -11.81 -12.59
C ARG A 15 -4.87 -12.14 -11.55
N PRO A 16 -4.65 -11.26 -10.57
CA PRO A 16 -3.72 -11.55 -9.50
C PRO A 16 -4.16 -12.79 -8.73
N GLY A 17 -3.20 -13.58 -8.30
CA GLY A 17 -3.44 -14.68 -7.38
C GLY A 17 -3.41 -14.22 -5.91
N PRO A 18 -3.46 -15.18 -4.99
CA PRO A 18 -3.43 -14.92 -3.55
C PRO A 18 -2.22 -14.08 -3.12
N LEU A 19 -2.47 -13.15 -2.21
CA LEU A 19 -1.45 -12.28 -1.66
C LEU A 19 -0.33 -13.11 -1.00
N GLY A 20 0.92 -12.73 -1.22
CA GLY A 20 2.09 -13.40 -0.63
C GLY A 20 2.60 -14.63 -1.39
N GLU A 21 1.84 -15.18 -2.34
CA GLU A 21 2.36 -16.25 -3.21
C GLU A 21 3.17 -15.71 -4.39
N LYS A 22 2.76 -14.57 -4.93
CA LYS A 22 3.47 -13.81 -5.95
C LYS A 22 3.23 -12.32 -5.79
N THR A 23 4.17 -11.52 -6.23
CA THR A 23 4.01 -10.08 -6.33
C THR A 23 2.86 -9.73 -7.29
N ILE A 24 1.91 -8.94 -6.80
CA ILE A 24 0.79 -8.42 -7.58
C ILE A 24 1.27 -7.17 -8.33
N LYS A 25 1.03 -7.12 -9.64
CA LYS A 25 1.42 -5.96 -10.49
C LYS A 25 0.28 -4.96 -10.57
N LEU A 26 0.54 -3.72 -10.20
CA LEU A 26 -0.43 -2.63 -10.16
C LEU A 26 -0.63 -1.94 -11.52
N ASP A 27 0.31 -2.10 -12.46
CA ASP A 27 0.35 -1.38 -13.74
C ASP A 27 -1.00 -1.44 -14.48
N ASN A 28 -1.59 -2.64 -14.50
CA ASN A 28 -2.88 -2.95 -15.14
C ASN A 28 -3.76 -3.77 -14.20
N PHE A 29 -3.80 -3.43 -12.91
CA PHE A 29 -4.65 -4.15 -11.96
C PHE A 29 -6.10 -4.22 -12.46
N ASP A 30 -6.68 -5.41 -12.38
CA ASP A 30 -8.07 -5.69 -12.78
C ASP A 30 -8.98 -5.54 -11.56
N PHE A 31 -9.71 -4.44 -11.47
CA PHE A 31 -10.66 -4.19 -10.38
C PHE A 31 -11.85 -5.15 -10.38
N SER A 32 -12.05 -5.96 -11.44
CA SER A 32 -13.01 -7.07 -11.41
C SER A 32 -12.49 -8.31 -10.66
N THR A 33 -11.27 -8.26 -10.12
CA THR A 33 -10.70 -9.34 -9.31
C THR A 33 -11.52 -9.52 -8.03
N PRO A 34 -12.08 -10.72 -7.78
CA PRO A 34 -12.74 -11.01 -6.51
C PRO A 34 -11.76 -10.86 -5.34
N ILE A 35 -12.20 -10.26 -4.24
CA ILE A 35 -11.37 -10.15 -3.04
C ILE A 35 -10.91 -11.51 -2.50
N THR A 36 -11.69 -12.57 -2.72
CA THR A 36 -11.36 -13.96 -2.38
C THR A 36 -10.20 -14.54 -3.19
N ASP A 37 -9.88 -13.97 -4.35
CA ASP A 37 -8.70 -14.38 -5.12
C ASP A 37 -7.42 -13.86 -4.44
N ILE A 38 -7.50 -12.72 -3.74
CA ILE A 38 -6.38 -12.10 -3.01
C ILE A 38 -6.29 -12.60 -1.57
N PHE A 39 -7.44 -12.67 -0.88
CA PHE A 39 -7.61 -13.13 0.50
C PHE A 39 -8.50 -14.39 0.53
N PRO A 40 -7.99 -15.55 0.08
CA PRO A 40 -8.77 -16.78 0.08
C PRO A 40 -9.05 -17.28 1.50
N GLU A 41 -10.13 -18.05 1.67
CA GLU A 41 -10.54 -18.61 2.96
C GLU A 41 -9.43 -19.42 3.66
N ARG A 42 -8.54 -20.07 2.88
CA ARG A 42 -7.40 -20.83 3.44
C ARG A 42 -6.43 -19.98 4.25
N TYR A 43 -6.46 -18.65 4.10
CA TYR A 43 -5.64 -17.74 4.88
C TYR A 43 -6.32 -17.28 6.17
N ILE A 44 -7.61 -17.59 6.39
CA ILE A 44 -8.30 -17.18 7.63
C ILE A 44 -7.56 -17.75 8.85
N ASP A 45 -7.22 -16.86 9.78
CA ASP A 45 -6.55 -17.22 11.01
C ASP A 45 -7.51 -17.96 11.94
N THR A 46 -7.26 -19.25 12.13
CA THR A 46 -8.07 -20.11 13.01
C THR A 46 -8.01 -19.69 14.49
N ARG A 47 -7.05 -18.85 14.89
CA ARG A 47 -6.91 -18.35 16.27
C ARG A 47 -7.70 -17.08 16.53
N TRP A 48 -7.75 -16.17 15.56
CA TRP A 48 -8.35 -14.84 15.72
C TRP A 48 -9.70 -14.68 14.99
N GLY A 49 -10.05 -15.62 14.10
CA GLY A 49 -11.36 -15.69 13.44
C GLY A 49 -11.39 -15.06 12.05
N ALA A 50 -12.60 -14.97 11.49
CA ALA A 50 -12.85 -14.65 10.08
C ALA A 50 -12.38 -13.26 9.61
N ASN A 51 -12.07 -12.35 10.54
CA ASN A 51 -11.57 -11.01 10.23
C ASN A 51 -10.02 -10.95 10.18
N TRP A 52 -9.34 -12.05 10.44
CA TRP A 52 -7.89 -12.10 10.47
C TRP A 52 -7.37 -13.10 9.44
N TYR A 53 -6.33 -12.70 8.71
CA TYR A 53 -5.69 -13.51 7.68
C TYR A 53 -4.21 -13.67 7.98
N LYS A 54 -3.69 -14.88 7.78
CA LYS A 54 -2.26 -15.18 7.76
C LYS A 54 -1.79 -15.27 6.33
N ILE A 55 -1.04 -14.27 5.91
CA ILE A 55 -0.55 -14.15 4.55
C ILE A 55 0.91 -14.62 4.53
N PRO A 56 1.30 -15.51 3.60
CA PRO A 56 2.69 -15.91 3.43
C PRO A 56 3.61 -14.70 3.22
N SER A 57 4.76 -14.71 3.89
CA SER A 57 5.80 -13.68 3.87
C SER A 57 7.17 -14.37 3.83
N LEU A 58 8.21 -13.64 3.43
CA LEU A 58 9.58 -14.17 3.39
C LEU A 58 10.06 -14.71 4.75
N ILE A 59 9.55 -14.17 5.86
CA ILE A 59 9.97 -14.53 7.22
C ILE A 59 8.90 -15.32 8.00
N GLY A 60 7.94 -15.94 7.29
CA GLY A 60 6.86 -16.71 7.89
C GLY A 60 5.50 -16.22 7.40
N ASP A 61 4.64 -15.80 8.32
CA ASP A 61 3.34 -15.22 7.99
C ASP A 61 3.23 -13.81 8.56
N VAL A 62 2.62 -12.90 7.80
CA VAL A 62 2.20 -11.59 8.28
C VAL A 62 0.69 -11.58 8.49
N SER A 63 0.24 -10.85 9.51
CA SER A 63 -1.17 -10.79 9.87
C SER A 63 -1.85 -9.62 9.16
N TYR A 64 -3.01 -9.90 8.57
CA TYR A 64 -3.88 -8.91 7.94
C TYR A 64 -5.24 -8.88 8.63
N HIS A 65 -5.75 -7.68 8.88
CA HIS A 65 -7.04 -7.44 9.48
C HIS A 65 -8.04 -6.97 8.41
N LYS A 66 -9.20 -7.60 8.38
CA LYS A 66 -10.38 -7.17 7.63
C LYS A 66 -11.27 -6.39 8.59
N ASP A 67 -11.55 -5.14 8.24
CA ASP A 67 -12.35 -4.24 9.07
C ASP A 67 -13.46 -3.56 8.27
N VAL A 68 -14.60 -3.30 8.91
CA VAL A 68 -15.69 -2.51 8.32
C VAL A 68 -15.47 -1.07 8.73
N CYS A 69 -15.33 -0.20 7.74
CA CYS A 69 -15.15 1.23 7.94
C CYS A 69 -16.51 1.92 7.95
N GLU A 70 -16.67 2.84 8.90
CA GLU A 70 -17.86 3.66 9.07
C GLU A 70 -17.59 5.14 8.72
N ASP A 71 -18.62 5.85 8.25
CA ASP A 71 -18.57 7.30 8.04
C ASP A 71 -18.79 8.09 9.35
N SER A 72 -18.94 9.42 9.26
CA SER A 72 -19.16 10.26 10.45
C SER A 72 -20.51 10.05 11.14
N ASP A 73 -21.44 9.38 10.47
CA ASP A 73 -22.81 9.12 10.93
C ASP A 73 -22.98 7.63 11.32
N ASP A 74 -21.87 6.92 11.56
CA ASP A 74 -21.79 5.49 11.89
C ASP A 74 -22.40 4.56 10.82
N ASN A 75 -22.48 5.00 9.56
CA ASN A 75 -22.90 4.13 8.47
C ASN A 75 -21.71 3.33 7.94
N GLU A 76 -21.88 2.02 7.81
CA GLU A 76 -20.92 1.16 7.11
C GLU A 76 -20.76 1.61 5.65
N VAL A 77 -19.54 1.93 5.24
CA VAL A 77 -19.27 2.46 3.89
C VAL A 77 -18.41 1.52 3.04
N TRP A 78 -17.45 0.82 3.64
CA TRP A 78 -16.56 -0.11 2.93
C TRP A 78 -15.83 -1.03 3.88
N ILE A 79 -15.09 -1.99 3.31
CA ILE A 79 -14.24 -2.93 4.03
C ILE A 79 -12.79 -2.63 3.68
N THR A 80 -11.91 -2.61 4.68
CA THR A 80 -10.46 -2.49 4.49
C THR A 80 -9.75 -3.79 4.83
N TYR A 81 -8.65 -4.05 4.12
CA TYR A 81 -7.75 -5.17 4.38
C TYR A 81 -6.37 -4.59 4.63
N THR A 82 -5.96 -4.56 5.90
CA THR A 82 -4.77 -3.85 6.34
C THR A 82 -3.75 -4.76 7.00
N CYS A 83 -2.47 -4.52 6.69
CA CYS A 83 -1.37 -5.26 7.26
C CYS A 83 -1.09 -4.79 8.69
N SER A 84 -1.09 -5.70 9.67
CA SER A 84 -0.83 -5.38 11.08
C SER A 84 0.68 -5.28 11.39
N SER A 85 1.51 -5.97 10.62
CA SER A 85 2.97 -5.92 10.69
C SER A 85 3.54 -6.34 9.34
N TYR A 86 4.63 -5.69 8.91
CA TYR A 86 5.25 -5.97 7.62
C TYR A 86 6.73 -6.34 7.78
N CYS A 87 7.24 -7.18 6.88
CA CYS A 87 8.67 -7.37 6.69
C CYS A 87 9.13 -6.44 5.57
N GLY A 88 10.16 -5.61 5.82
CA GLY A 88 10.68 -4.69 4.79
C GLY A 88 11.26 -5.37 3.55
N ALA A 89 11.50 -6.69 3.61
CA ALA A 89 11.99 -7.48 2.49
C ALA A 89 10.86 -8.05 1.61
N ASP A 90 9.60 -8.05 2.08
CA ASP A 90 8.49 -8.57 1.28
C ASP A 90 8.26 -7.73 0.02
N GLU A 91 7.75 -8.38 -1.03
CA GLU A 91 7.40 -7.74 -2.31
C GLU A 91 5.97 -8.12 -2.67
N PHE A 92 5.00 -7.66 -1.88
CA PHE A 92 3.59 -8.00 -2.08
C PHE A 92 3.02 -7.34 -3.34
N LEU A 93 3.36 -6.07 -3.57
CA LEU A 93 2.90 -5.30 -4.73
C LEU A 93 4.10 -4.77 -5.52
N SER A 94 3.89 -4.52 -6.81
CA SER A 94 4.83 -3.78 -7.65
C SER A 94 4.14 -2.85 -8.63
N MET A 95 4.78 -1.73 -8.95
CA MET A 95 4.38 -0.80 -10.00
C MET A 95 5.63 -0.46 -10.82
N TYR A 96 5.67 -0.84 -12.10
CA TYR A 96 6.83 -0.64 -12.97
C TYR A 96 8.18 -1.10 -12.37
N GLY A 97 8.16 -2.20 -11.62
CA GLY A 97 9.35 -2.75 -10.96
C GLY A 97 9.69 -2.11 -9.60
N TYR A 98 8.98 -1.04 -9.21
CA TYR A 98 9.04 -0.51 -7.84
C TYR A 98 8.21 -1.40 -6.92
N THR A 99 8.78 -1.92 -5.84
CA THR A 99 8.12 -2.90 -4.96
C THR A 99 7.62 -2.26 -3.67
N PHE A 100 6.57 -2.85 -3.10
CA PHE A 100 5.98 -2.45 -1.82
C PHE A 100 5.88 -3.66 -0.90
N CYS A 101 6.31 -3.49 0.34
CA CYS A 101 6.41 -4.56 1.33
C CYS A 101 5.12 -4.78 2.14
N SER A 102 4.05 -4.12 1.73
CA SER A 102 2.71 -4.31 2.25
C SER A 102 1.73 -4.14 1.09
N ALA A 103 0.59 -4.79 1.21
CA ALA A 103 -0.58 -4.49 0.41
C ALA A 103 -1.65 -3.92 1.31
N TYR A 104 -2.50 -3.11 0.72
CA TYR A 104 -3.68 -2.60 1.34
C TYR A 104 -4.79 -2.56 0.29
N LEU A 105 -5.96 -3.07 0.65
CA LEU A 105 -7.10 -3.12 -0.26
C LEU A 105 -8.34 -2.53 0.40
N VAL A 106 -9.18 -1.92 -0.43
CA VAL A 106 -10.49 -1.43 -0.01
C VAL A 106 -11.54 -1.97 -0.97
N THR A 107 -12.62 -2.47 -0.38
CA THR A 107 -13.76 -2.97 -1.13
C THR A 107 -15.04 -2.28 -0.71
N THR A 108 -16.03 -2.24 -1.59
CA THR A 108 -17.42 -2.02 -1.19
C THR A 108 -17.89 -3.13 -0.23
N LEU A 109 -19.05 -2.95 0.40
CA LEU A 109 -19.61 -3.94 1.34
C LEU A 109 -19.93 -5.30 0.65
N ASP A 110 -20.20 -5.29 -0.66
CA ASP A 110 -20.40 -6.50 -1.48
C ASP A 110 -19.10 -7.11 -2.04
N GLY A 111 -17.94 -6.54 -1.68
CA GLY A 111 -16.62 -7.13 -1.95
C GLY A 111 -15.97 -6.72 -3.27
N HIS A 112 -16.50 -5.71 -3.98
CA HIS A 112 -15.85 -5.14 -5.16
C HIS A 112 -14.64 -4.29 -4.77
N ILE A 113 -13.45 -4.65 -5.25
CA ILE A 113 -12.22 -3.91 -4.98
C ILE A 113 -12.25 -2.61 -5.77
N PHE A 114 -12.12 -1.48 -5.09
CA PHE A 114 -12.03 -0.16 -5.74
C PHE A 114 -10.75 0.59 -5.42
N ALA A 115 -9.96 0.13 -4.45
CA ALA A 115 -8.64 0.68 -4.16
C ALA A 115 -7.66 -0.42 -3.77
N VAL A 116 -6.44 -0.31 -4.27
CA VAL A 116 -5.31 -1.15 -3.86
C VAL A 116 -4.04 -0.30 -3.82
N GLY A 117 -3.21 -0.52 -2.81
CA GLY A 117 -1.97 0.21 -2.67
C GLY A 117 -1.02 -0.43 -1.68
N GLY A 118 0.18 0.10 -1.58
CA GLY A 118 1.24 -0.46 -0.75
C GLY A 118 2.09 0.61 -0.12
N HIS A 119 2.83 0.20 0.89
CA HIS A 119 3.81 1.03 1.59
C HIS A 119 5.23 0.49 1.41
N ALA A 120 6.14 1.42 1.15
CA ALA A 120 7.58 1.23 1.16
C ALA A 120 8.17 2.08 2.32
N PRO A 121 8.64 1.45 3.42
CA PRO A 121 8.99 2.12 4.68
C PRO A 121 10.32 2.86 4.66
N GLU A 122 11.15 2.61 3.67
CA GLU A 122 12.46 3.24 3.55
C GLU A 122 12.87 3.30 2.10
N ILE A 123 12.87 4.51 1.55
CA ILE A 123 13.24 4.77 0.17
C ILE A 123 14.26 5.91 0.13
N THR A 124 15.11 5.96 -0.90
CA THR A 124 16.01 7.11 -1.08
C THR A 124 15.26 8.27 -1.76
N GLN A 125 15.84 9.47 -1.67
CA GLN A 125 15.36 10.63 -2.43
C GLN A 125 15.41 10.37 -3.94
N GLU A 126 16.43 9.62 -4.39
CA GLU A 126 16.61 9.23 -5.78
C GLU A 126 15.51 8.26 -6.22
N ASP A 127 15.23 7.22 -5.43
CA ASP A 127 14.15 6.26 -5.68
C ASP A 127 12.79 6.97 -5.82
N ARG A 128 12.51 7.91 -4.92
CA ARG A 128 11.30 8.73 -4.96
C ARG A 128 11.20 9.50 -6.27
N ASN A 129 12.26 10.24 -6.63
CA ASN A 129 12.25 11.07 -7.83
C ASN A 129 12.16 10.21 -9.09
N ASN A 130 12.90 9.10 -9.15
CA ASN A 130 12.85 8.16 -10.26
C ASN A 130 11.43 7.58 -10.44
N PHE A 131 10.73 7.26 -9.34
CA PHE A 131 9.36 6.76 -9.41
C PHE A 131 8.38 7.83 -9.89
N ILE A 132 8.50 9.06 -9.41
CA ILE A 132 7.70 10.20 -9.92
C ILE A 132 7.96 10.42 -11.41
N ASP A 133 9.22 10.50 -11.83
CA ASP A 133 9.60 10.70 -13.23
C ASP A 133 9.08 9.58 -14.13
N LEU A 134 9.09 8.34 -13.64
CA LEU A 134 8.56 7.19 -14.35
C LEU A 134 7.05 7.33 -14.55
N LEU A 135 6.30 7.64 -13.50
CA LEU A 135 4.85 7.87 -13.59
C LEU A 135 4.54 9.09 -14.47
N SER A 136 5.30 10.17 -14.36
CA SER A 136 5.12 11.38 -15.18
C SER A 136 5.36 11.11 -16.66
N LYS A 137 6.37 10.30 -17.02
CA LYS A 137 6.60 9.90 -18.41
C LYS A 137 5.43 9.10 -18.99
N GLN A 138 4.80 8.27 -18.17
CA GLN A 138 3.72 7.39 -18.61
C GLN A 138 2.35 8.10 -18.65
N TYR A 139 2.10 9.00 -17.69
CA TYR A 139 0.77 9.53 -17.40
C TYR A 139 0.67 11.06 -17.46
N GLY A 140 1.77 11.76 -17.75
CA GLY A 140 1.85 13.22 -17.66
C GLY A 140 2.12 13.70 -16.24
N GLU A 141 2.27 15.02 -16.07
CA GLU A 141 2.64 15.60 -14.77
C GLU A 141 1.54 15.39 -13.71
N PRO A 142 1.92 15.06 -12.46
CA PRO A 142 0.97 14.96 -11.36
C PRO A 142 0.42 16.32 -10.95
N GLU A 143 -0.82 16.30 -10.46
CA GLU A 143 -1.30 17.33 -9.56
C GLU A 143 -0.61 17.16 -8.19
N ARG A 144 0.13 18.19 -7.76
CA ARG A 144 0.74 18.22 -6.42
C ARG A 144 -0.25 18.80 -5.42
N ILE A 145 -0.60 18.00 -4.42
CA ILE A 145 -1.47 18.39 -3.33
C ILE A 145 -0.58 18.67 -2.12
N THR A 146 -0.48 19.94 -1.74
CA THR A 146 0.19 20.36 -0.50
C THR A 146 -0.83 20.40 0.62
N ASP A 147 -0.70 19.48 1.57
CA ASP A 147 -1.53 19.50 2.76
C ASP A 147 -1.01 20.57 3.73
N ILE A 148 -1.90 21.42 4.25
CA ILE A 148 -1.50 22.54 5.13
C ILE A 148 -1.13 22.02 6.53
N PHE A 149 -1.59 20.81 6.90
CA PHE A 149 -1.50 20.27 8.25
C PHE A 149 -0.29 19.35 8.51
N SER A 150 0.40 18.87 7.47
CA SER A 150 1.56 17.99 7.60
C SER A 150 2.72 18.48 6.74
N SER A 151 3.53 19.37 7.31
CA SER A 151 4.69 20.01 6.65
C SER A 151 5.71 19.02 6.06
N ASN A 152 5.67 17.75 6.47
CA ASN A 152 6.61 16.71 6.06
C ASN A 152 5.95 15.63 5.18
N SER A 153 4.80 15.92 4.57
CA SER A 153 4.18 15.01 3.60
C SER A 153 3.85 15.68 2.27
N TYR A 154 4.17 15.02 1.18
CA TYR A 154 3.86 15.46 -0.17
C TYR A 154 2.93 14.45 -0.82
N LYS A 155 1.87 14.92 -1.47
CA LYS A 155 0.94 14.08 -2.22
C LYS A 155 0.97 14.44 -3.70
N TYR A 156 1.03 13.43 -4.55
CA TYR A 156 1.00 13.53 -5.99
C TYR A 156 -0.18 12.70 -6.51
N LYS A 157 -0.93 13.24 -7.46
CA LYS A 157 -2.12 12.60 -8.01
C LYS A 157 -2.09 12.63 -9.53
N TRP A 158 -2.32 11.48 -10.15
CA TRP A 158 -2.54 11.35 -11.59
C TRP A 158 -3.97 10.90 -11.82
N LYS A 159 -4.78 11.73 -12.49
CA LYS A 159 -6.16 11.38 -12.85
C LYS A 159 -6.18 10.84 -14.27
N LEU A 160 -6.45 9.55 -14.42
CA LEU A 160 -6.65 8.89 -15.70
C LEU A 160 -8.14 8.66 -15.95
N LYS A 161 -8.47 8.12 -17.13
CA LYS A 161 -9.87 7.87 -17.52
C LYS A 161 -10.52 6.77 -16.67
N ASP A 162 -9.79 5.71 -16.37
CA ASP A 162 -10.27 4.48 -15.73
C ASP A 162 -9.75 4.32 -14.30
N ARG A 163 -8.80 5.15 -13.86
CA ARG A 163 -8.17 5.06 -12.55
C ARG A 163 -7.60 6.38 -12.06
N THR A 164 -7.45 6.50 -10.75
CA THR A 164 -6.70 7.58 -10.13
C THR A 164 -5.51 6.99 -9.38
N LEU A 165 -4.30 7.52 -9.62
CA LEU A 165 -3.09 7.10 -8.95
C LEU A 165 -2.72 8.16 -7.93
N THR A 166 -2.34 7.74 -6.73
CA THR A 166 -1.84 8.65 -5.70
C THR A 166 -0.55 8.14 -5.11
N LEU A 167 0.40 9.06 -4.94
CA LEU A 167 1.65 8.83 -4.24
C LEU A 167 1.71 9.81 -3.08
N ALA A 168 1.76 9.30 -1.85
CA ALA A 168 2.05 10.08 -0.66
C ALA A 168 3.46 9.74 -0.18
N VAL A 169 4.27 10.78 0.01
CA VAL A 169 5.62 10.68 0.53
C VAL A 169 5.64 11.33 1.88
N ARG A 170 6.18 10.66 2.89
CA ARG A 170 6.34 11.17 4.24
C ARG A 170 7.81 11.18 4.63
N GLU A 171 8.31 12.30 5.09
CA GLU A 171 9.64 12.41 5.68
C GLU A 171 9.51 12.30 7.21
N THR A 172 10.11 11.27 7.80
CA THR A 172 10.13 11.10 9.24
C THR A 172 11.20 11.99 9.85
N ASP A 173 10.89 12.57 11.00
CA ASP A 173 11.82 13.35 11.79
C ASP A 173 12.00 12.67 13.14
N GLU A 174 13.11 11.95 13.28
CA GLU A 174 13.39 11.14 14.46
C GLU A 174 14.14 11.92 15.55
N HIS A 175 14.34 13.24 15.43
CA HIS A 175 15.14 14.01 16.40
C HIS A 175 14.66 13.87 17.85
N ASN A 176 13.34 13.79 18.07
CA ASN A 176 12.72 13.59 19.38
C ASN A 176 12.23 12.16 19.63
N VAL A 177 12.57 11.21 18.75
CA VAL A 177 12.14 9.81 18.91
C VAL A 177 13.10 9.08 19.85
N LEU A 178 12.55 8.41 20.87
CA LEU A 178 13.28 7.45 21.69
C LEU A 178 13.30 6.11 20.97
N LYS A 179 14.50 5.60 20.67
CA LYS A 179 14.70 4.25 20.15
C LYS A 179 15.46 3.40 21.15
N ILE A 180 14.93 2.22 21.41
CA ILE A 180 15.55 1.22 22.26
C ILE A 180 15.80 -0.02 21.39
N GLU A 181 17.06 -0.41 21.26
CA GLU A 181 17.44 -1.69 20.64
C GLU A 181 17.53 -2.75 21.73
N ARG A 182 16.92 -3.92 21.46
CA ARG A 182 16.96 -5.08 22.33
C ARG A 182 17.81 -6.16 21.67
N THR A 183 18.93 -6.52 22.27
CA THR A 183 19.75 -7.65 21.85
C THR A 183 19.58 -8.77 22.87
N TYR A 184 19.26 -9.96 22.40
CA TYR A 184 19.24 -11.16 23.23
C TYR A 184 20.57 -11.89 23.06
N ASN A 185 21.25 -12.14 24.17
CA ASN A 185 22.48 -12.92 24.17
C ASN A 185 22.15 -14.39 24.50
N GLU A 186 22.29 -15.25 23.51
CA GLU A 186 21.97 -16.68 23.66
C GLU A 186 22.93 -17.42 24.61
N GLU A 187 24.17 -16.92 24.79
CA GLU A 187 25.19 -17.58 25.59
C GLU A 187 24.93 -17.47 27.10
N ASP A 188 24.32 -16.37 27.55
CA ASP A 188 24.10 -16.10 28.98
C ASP A 188 22.62 -15.82 29.34
N ASP A 189 21.68 -15.99 28.41
CA ASP A 189 20.24 -15.76 28.59
C ASP A 189 19.94 -14.34 29.12
N THR A 190 20.71 -13.35 28.65
CA THR A 190 20.53 -11.95 29.05
C THR A 190 19.96 -11.08 27.92
N ILE A 191 19.37 -9.97 28.33
CA ILE A 191 18.83 -8.94 27.44
C ILE A 191 19.62 -7.67 27.65
N GLU A 192 20.28 -7.19 26.60
CA GLU A 192 20.88 -5.86 26.57
C GLU A 192 19.90 -4.87 25.94
N LEU A 193 19.67 -3.75 26.63
CA LEU A 193 18.91 -2.61 26.12
C LEU A 193 19.84 -1.44 25.92
N ARG A 194 19.85 -0.87 24.71
CA ARG A 194 20.67 0.31 24.39
C ARG A 194 19.90 1.33 23.58
N GLU A 195 20.37 2.58 23.58
CA GLU A 195 19.84 3.61 22.70
C GLU A 195 20.09 3.22 21.25
N GLY A 196 19.03 3.14 20.47
CA GLY A 196 19.08 2.83 19.04
C GLY A 196 19.43 4.06 18.20
N LYS A 197 19.99 3.83 17.01
CA LYS A 197 20.36 4.92 16.10
C LYS A 197 19.11 5.61 15.52
N ARG A 198 18.98 6.91 15.78
CA ARG A 198 18.01 7.79 15.10
C ARG A 198 18.41 7.97 13.64
N ARG A 199 17.44 7.86 12.73
CA ARG A 199 17.60 8.06 11.30
C ARG A 199 16.29 8.55 10.70
N ASN A 200 16.32 9.73 10.10
CA ASN A 200 15.19 10.20 9.29
C ASN A 200 15.04 9.28 8.08
N ARG A 201 13.80 9.01 7.69
CA ARG A 201 13.44 8.10 6.59
C ARG A 201 12.47 8.82 5.67
N ILE A 202 12.47 8.37 4.43
CA ILE A 202 11.43 8.70 3.47
C ILE A 202 10.57 7.45 3.35
N GLU A 203 9.31 7.58 3.73
CA GLU A 203 8.27 6.57 3.54
C GLU A 203 7.44 6.93 2.32
N CYS A 204 7.03 5.91 1.59
CA CYS A 204 6.24 6.05 0.37
C CYS A 204 5.00 5.17 0.45
N TYR A 205 3.85 5.77 0.18
CA TYR A 205 2.56 5.10 0.10
C TYR A 205 2.00 5.36 -1.29
N PHE A 206 1.71 4.29 -2.03
CA PHE A 206 1.21 4.38 -3.38
C PHE A 206 -0.11 3.63 -3.49
N PHE A 207 -1.12 4.26 -4.10
CA PHE A 207 -2.44 3.69 -4.27
C PHE A 207 -2.94 3.91 -5.70
N ILE A 208 -3.69 2.94 -6.18
CA ILE A 208 -4.52 3.06 -7.37
C ILE A 208 -5.99 2.89 -6.97
N PHE A 209 -6.84 3.75 -7.51
CA PHE A 209 -8.28 3.74 -7.31
C PHE A 209 -8.97 3.50 -8.64
N GLU A 210 -10.06 2.75 -8.63
CA GLU A 210 -10.92 2.59 -9.80
C GLU A 210 -11.67 3.89 -10.08
N GLY A 211 -11.48 4.46 -11.28
CA GLY A 211 -12.20 5.62 -11.80
C GLY A 211 -12.54 6.71 -10.77
N GLU A 212 -13.84 6.89 -10.55
CA GLU A 212 -14.43 7.92 -9.68
C GLU A 212 -14.38 7.61 -8.18
N TRP A 213 -13.93 6.41 -7.78
CA TRP A 213 -13.94 6.01 -6.37
C TRP A 213 -12.98 6.81 -5.51
N TYR A 214 -11.92 7.38 -6.09
CA TYR A 214 -11.01 8.26 -5.35
C TYR A 214 -11.75 9.43 -4.69
N ASP A 215 -12.55 10.16 -5.48
CA ASP A 215 -13.25 11.35 -4.98
C ASP A 215 -14.28 10.96 -3.90
N ARG A 216 -14.95 9.80 -4.05
CA ARG A 216 -15.87 9.27 -3.02
C ARG A 216 -15.14 8.90 -1.74
N PHE A 217 -14.02 8.19 -1.87
CA PHE A 217 -13.24 7.70 -0.74
C PHE A 217 -12.70 8.86 0.11
N VAL A 218 -12.09 9.87 -0.54
CA VAL A 218 -11.51 11.03 0.15
C VAL A 218 -12.58 11.93 0.78
N ASN A 219 -13.78 12.02 0.19
CA ASN A 219 -14.84 12.84 0.76
C ASN A 219 -15.43 12.26 2.06
N THR A 220 -15.36 10.94 2.26
CA THR A 220 -15.84 10.30 3.49
C THR A 220 -14.83 10.39 4.64
N TYR A 221 -13.52 10.38 4.35
CA TYR A 221 -12.48 10.55 5.38
C TYR A 221 -11.73 11.87 5.24
N SER A 222 -11.95 12.77 6.20
CA SER A 222 -11.23 14.06 6.32
C SER A 222 -9.72 13.92 6.57
N ASP A 223 -9.28 12.77 7.10
CA ASP A 223 -7.93 12.62 7.66
C ASP A 223 -7.06 11.70 6.80
N ALA A 224 -7.00 11.98 5.50
CA ALA A 224 -6.06 11.32 4.59
C ALA A 224 -4.61 11.81 4.81
N ALA A 225 -4.11 11.86 6.04
CA ALA A 225 -2.75 12.29 6.39
C ALA A 225 -1.69 11.26 5.95
N GLY A 226 -1.62 10.95 4.65
CA GLY A 226 -0.71 9.98 4.03
C GLY A 226 -1.07 8.51 4.32
N TYR A 227 -1.77 8.26 5.42
CA TYR A 227 -2.37 6.98 5.80
C TYR A 227 -3.82 6.94 5.30
N ILE A 228 -4.02 6.49 4.07
CA ILE A 228 -5.34 6.48 3.43
C ILE A 228 -6.34 5.55 4.13
N LEU A 229 -5.94 4.70 5.09
CA LEU A 229 -6.71 3.51 5.45
C LEU A 229 -6.98 3.26 6.94
N LYS A 230 -6.92 4.28 7.79
CA LYS A 230 -7.44 4.08 9.15
C LYS A 230 -8.96 4.27 9.13
N CYS A 231 -9.71 3.18 9.36
CA CYS A 231 -11.10 3.28 9.80
C CYS A 231 -11.14 4.11 11.09
N LYS A 232 -12.18 4.93 11.26
CA LYS A 232 -12.39 5.73 12.48
C LYS A 232 -12.74 4.83 13.66
#